data_AF-A0A0Q8WSM4-F1
#
_entry.id   AF-A0A0Q8WSM4-F1
#
_cell.length_a   1.000
_cell.length_b   1.000
_cell.length_c   1.000
_cell.angle_alpha   90.00
_cell.angle_beta   90.00
_cell.angle_gamma   90.00
#
_symmetry.space_group_name_H-M   'P 1'
#
loop_
_entity.id
_entity.type
_entity.pdbx_description
1 polymer ?
#
loop_
_entity_poly.entity_id
_entity_poly.type
_entity_poly.pdbx_seq_one_letter_code
_entity_poly.pdbx_strand_id
1 'polypeptide(L)'
;MACCAAIAAVIGLVRAAWFRLLPDRRPVEPTFAPPAHRSADGTAPLRAEPAGVPRRRGLTGSALVGVAVGTAAYALAITILRATPVVRTLDGPWVVRDAGLVALVAVTLLAGLAGGGARSVPAVLLGAGVAWTELGLLDMHLLGLFELRVAALPLDLLLHGSGPLLVVLAAQRLARPRPRLETSTP
;
A
#
# COMPACT_ATOMS: atom_id res chain seq x y z
N MET A 1 9.10 -13.44 -15.39
CA MET A 1 7.92 -14.32 -15.29
C MET A 1 7.36 -14.37 -13.88
N ALA A 2 8.16 -14.69 -12.85
CA ALA A 2 7.69 -14.70 -11.44
C ALA A 2 7.36 -13.29 -10.90
N CYS A 3 8.18 -12.28 -11.20
CA CYS A 3 7.87 -10.88 -10.90
C CYS A 3 6.55 -10.41 -11.53
N CYS A 4 6.24 -10.83 -12.75
CA CYS A 4 4.96 -10.54 -13.42
C CYS A 4 3.78 -11.21 -12.71
N ALA A 5 3.95 -12.42 -12.18
CA ALA A 5 2.93 -13.10 -11.40
C ALA A 5 2.73 -12.45 -10.02
N ALA A 6 3.82 -12.00 -9.38
CA ALA A 6 3.75 -11.20 -8.16
C ALA A 6 3.01 -9.87 -8.41
N ILE A 7 3.35 -9.16 -9.48
CA ILE A 7 2.66 -7.94 -9.90
C ILE A 7 1.18 -8.22 -10.19
N ALA A 8 0.85 -9.30 -10.91
CA ALA A 8 -0.54 -9.68 -11.16
C ALA A 8 -1.30 -9.99 -9.87
N ALA A 9 -0.67 -10.67 -8.90
CA ALA A 9 -1.25 -10.94 -7.60
C ALA A 9 -1.46 -9.64 -6.79
N VAL A 10 -0.51 -8.71 -6.84
CA VAL A 10 -0.63 -7.38 -6.22
C VAL A 10 -1.77 -6.59 -6.86
N ILE A 11 -1.84 -6.55 -8.19
CA ILE A 11 -2.95 -5.90 -8.92
C ILE A 11 -4.28 -6.54 -8.52
N GLY A 12 -4.36 -7.87 -8.44
CA GLY A 12 -5.54 -8.59 -8.00
C GLY A 12 -5.96 -8.22 -6.56
N LEU A 13 -5.00 -8.13 -5.64
CA LEU A 13 -5.24 -7.75 -4.24
C LEU A 13 -5.67 -6.30 -4.10
N VAL A 14 -5.00 -5.37 -4.79
CA VAL A 14 -5.36 -3.95 -4.83
C VAL A 14 -6.77 -3.78 -5.39
N ARG A 15 -7.08 -4.48 -6.49
CA ARG A 15 -8.41 -4.49 -7.10
C ARG A 15 -9.47 -5.05 -6.14
N ALA A 16 -9.18 -6.15 -5.44
CA ALA A 16 -10.07 -6.73 -4.45
C ALA A 16 -10.31 -5.79 -3.26
N ALA A 17 -9.25 -5.13 -2.76
CA ALA A 17 -9.34 -4.14 -1.69
C ALA A 17 -10.14 -2.91 -2.13
N TRP A 18 -9.89 -2.41 -3.35
CA TRP A 18 -10.63 -1.30 -3.95
C TRP A 18 -12.14 -1.57 -3.97
N PHE A 19 -12.55 -2.74 -4.46
CA PHE A 19 -13.97 -3.13 -4.50
C PHE A 19 -14.59 -3.50 -3.15
N ARG A 20 -13.78 -3.66 -2.09
CA ARG A 20 -14.28 -3.77 -0.72
C ARG A 20 -14.48 -2.39 -0.09
N LEU A 21 -13.60 -1.44 -0.39
CA LEU A 21 -13.68 -0.06 0.12
C LEU A 21 -14.73 0.78 -0.61
N LEU A 22 -14.97 0.50 -1.90
CA LEU A 22 -15.90 1.21 -2.76
C LEU A 22 -16.84 0.19 -3.45
N PRO A 23 -17.81 -0.41 -2.71
CA PRO A 23 -18.67 -1.44 -3.26
C PRO A 23 -19.47 -0.97 -4.49
N ASP A 24 -19.90 0.30 -4.51
CA ASP A 24 -20.65 0.91 -5.62
C ASP A 24 -19.84 1.11 -6.91
N ARG A 25 -18.52 0.86 -6.88
CA ARG A 25 -17.61 1.01 -8.02
C ARG A 25 -17.29 -0.31 -8.71
N ARG A 26 -17.90 -1.42 -8.30
CA ARG A 26 -17.77 -2.70 -9.02
C ARG A 26 -18.34 -2.54 -10.44
N PRO A 27 -17.59 -2.90 -11.50
CA PRO A 27 -18.15 -2.98 -12.84
C PRO A 27 -19.36 -3.92 -12.78
N VAL A 28 -20.50 -3.46 -13.30
CA VAL A 28 -21.67 -4.32 -13.50
C VAL A 28 -21.21 -5.43 -14.44
N GLU A 29 -21.30 -6.69 -13.99
CA GLU A 29 -21.04 -7.83 -14.86
C GLU A 29 -21.94 -7.70 -16.08
N PRO A 30 -21.39 -7.76 -17.32
CA PRO A 30 -22.22 -7.69 -18.51
C PRO A 30 -23.14 -8.91 -18.53
N THR A 31 -24.37 -8.73 -18.03
CA THR A 31 -25.40 -9.75 -18.13
C THR A 31 -25.83 -9.82 -19.58
N PHE A 32 -25.80 -11.04 -20.14
CA PHE A 32 -26.22 -11.30 -21.52
C PHE A 32 -27.69 -10.92 -21.78
N ALA A 33 -28.48 -10.74 -20.72
CA ALA A 33 -29.84 -10.24 -20.76
C ALA A 33 -29.95 -8.88 -20.04
N PRO A 34 -30.66 -7.90 -20.61
CA PRO A 34 -31.06 -6.70 -19.88
C PRO A 34 -31.90 -7.09 -18.66
N PRO A 35 -31.66 -6.49 -17.49
CA PRO A 35 -32.53 -6.71 -16.34
C PRO A 35 -33.95 -6.25 -16.67
N ALA A 36 -34.94 -7.12 -16.43
CA ALA A 36 -36.35 -6.79 -16.62
C ALA A 36 -36.77 -5.74 -15.57
N HIS A 37 -36.83 -4.47 -15.97
CA HIS A 37 -37.38 -3.42 -15.13
C HIS A 37 -38.91 -3.54 -15.10
N ARG A 38 -39.47 -3.88 -13.93
CA ARG A 38 -40.84 -3.47 -13.61
C ARG A 38 -40.84 -1.97 -13.36
N SER A 39 -41.82 -1.26 -13.91
CA SER A 39 -42.15 0.11 -13.54
C SER A 39 -42.36 0.18 -12.04
N ALA A 40 -41.42 0.80 -11.32
CA ALA A 40 -41.56 1.05 -9.89
C ALA A 40 -42.56 2.20 -9.70
N ASP A 41 -43.69 1.90 -9.07
CA ASP A 41 -44.61 2.92 -8.58
C ASP A 41 -43.87 3.87 -7.62
N GLY A 42 -44.14 5.16 -7.82
CA GLY A 42 -43.39 6.28 -7.27
C GLY A 42 -43.13 6.21 -5.78
N THR A 43 -41.90 5.89 -5.42
CA THR A 43 -41.32 6.23 -4.12
C THR A 43 -39.97 6.90 -4.39
N ALA A 44 -39.95 8.22 -4.26
CA ALA A 44 -38.74 9.00 -4.37
C ALA A 44 -37.70 8.49 -3.35
N PRO A 45 -36.44 8.24 -3.75
CA PRO A 45 -35.43 7.82 -2.80
C PRO A 45 -35.18 8.95 -1.80
N LEU A 46 -35.38 8.65 -0.52
CA LEU A 46 -34.90 9.47 0.59
C LEU A 46 -33.39 9.70 0.39
N ARG A 47 -33.04 10.95 0.09
CA ARG A 47 -31.65 11.39 -0.07
C ARG A 47 -30.96 11.22 1.27
N ALA A 48 -30.18 10.16 1.41
CA ALA A 48 -29.33 9.96 2.58
C ALA A 48 -28.42 11.19 2.72
N GLU A 49 -28.51 11.86 3.87
CA GLU A 49 -27.55 12.91 4.23
C GLU A 49 -26.14 12.32 4.15
N PRO A 50 -25.17 13.03 3.55
CA PRO A 50 -23.78 12.59 3.58
C PRO A 50 -23.32 12.58 5.03
N ALA A 51 -23.24 11.37 5.60
CA ALA A 51 -22.64 11.13 6.90
C ALA A 51 -21.28 11.84 6.93
N GLY A 52 -21.13 12.80 7.86
CA GLY A 52 -19.99 13.70 7.93
C GLY A 52 -18.66 12.96 7.76
N VAL A 53 -17.89 13.36 6.74
CA VAL A 53 -16.60 12.73 6.43
C VAL A 53 -15.72 12.80 7.68
N PRO A 54 -15.34 11.66 8.29
CA PRO A 54 -14.48 11.69 9.46
C PRO A 54 -13.19 12.40 9.10
N ARG A 55 -12.83 13.44 9.89
CA ARG A 55 -11.63 14.25 9.72
C ARG A 55 -10.41 13.34 9.55
N ARG A 56 -9.88 13.27 8.32
CA ARG A 56 -8.63 12.54 7.95
C ARG A 56 -7.35 13.13 8.55
N ARG A 57 -7.46 13.98 9.58
CA ARG A 57 -6.31 14.66 10.21
C ARG A 57 -5.44 13.60 10.90
N GLY A 58 -4.21 13.45 10.45
CA GLY A 58 -3.21 12.51 10.99
C GLY A 58 -2.89 11.29 10.14
N LEU A 59 -3.73 10.92 9.15
CA LEU A 59 -3.46 9.76 8.28
C LEU A 59 -2.29 10.02 7.33
N THR A 60 -2.28 11.18 6.67
CA THR A 60 -1.20 11.55 5.74
C THR A 60 0.15 11.64 6.47
N GLY A 61 0.20 12.33 7.61
CA GLY A 61 1.43 12.43 8.39
C GLY A 61 1.94 11.07 8.89
N SER A 62 1.03 10.19 9.31
CA SER A 62 1.38 8.81 9.68
C SER A 62 1.89 7.98 8.50
N ALA A 63 1.27 8.12 7.32
CA ALA A 63 1.72 7.45 6.11
C ALA A 63 3.11 7.93 5.66
N LEU A 64 3.39 9.24 5.74
CA LEU A 64 4.71 9.79 5.43
C LEU A 64 5.80 9.27 6.38
N VAL A 65 5.52 9.16 7.68
CA VAL A 65 6.43 8.48 8.62
C VAL A 65 6.59 7.01 8.24
N GLY A 66 5.52 6.35 7.82
CA GLY A 66 5.58 5.01 7.24
C GLY A 66 6.56 4.91 6.07
N VAL A 67 6.49 5.84 5.11
CA VAL A 67 7.42 5.89 3.97
C VAL A 67 8.87 6.03 4.44
N ALA A 68 9.14 6.92 5.40
CA ALA A 68 10.49 7.07 5.97
C ALA A 68 10.99 5.76 6.59
N VAL A 69 10.16 5.10 7.42
CA VAL A 69 10.48 3.82 8.07
C VAL A 69 10.70 2.72 7.03
N GLY A 70 9.81 2.58 6.05
CA GLY A 70 9.92 1.58 4.99
C GLY A 70 11.17 1.79 4.12
N THR A 71 11.48 3.03 3.78
CA THR A 71 12.68 3.39 3.02
C THR A 71 13.96 3.04 3.79
N ALA A 72 14.04 3.40 5.08
CA ALA A 72 15.19 3.08 5.91
C ALA A 72 15.34 1.56 6.12
N ALA A 73 14.24 0.85 6.36
CA ALA A 73 14.23 -0.61 6.50
C ALA A 73 14.68 -1.28 5.19
N TYR A 74 14.20 -0.80 4.04
CA TYR A 74 14.62 -1.31 2.73
C TYR A 74 16.11 -1.06 2.48
N ALA A 75 16.60 0.15 2.73
CA ALA A 75 18.02 0.48 2.58
C ALA A 75 18.92 -0.41 3.44
N LEU A 76 18.52 -0.66 4.69
CA LEU A 76 19.21 -1.56 5.60
C LEU A 76 19.18 -3.01 5.08
N ALA A 77 18.01 -3.50 4.65
CA ALA A 77 17.86 -4.85 4.13
C ALA A 77 18.74 -5.09 2.90
N ILE A 78 18.77 -4.15 1.95
CA ILE A 78 19.65 -4.25 0.77
C ILE A 78 21.12 -4.19 1.18
N THR A 79 21.51 -3.31 2.12
CA THR A 79 22.89 -3.26 2.63
C THR A 79 23.32 -4.60 3.21
N ILE A 80 22.47 -5.23 4.02
CA ILE A 80 22.74 -6.56 4.59
C ILE A 80 22.82 -7.62 3.48
N LEU A 81 21.84 -7.64 2.57
CA LEU A 81 21.79 -8.62 1.49
C LEU A 81 23.00 -8.54 0.55
N ARG A 82 23.50 -7.33 0.27
CA ARG A 82 24.71 -7.09 -0.53
C ARG A 82 25.98 -7.68 0.10
N ALA A 83 26.00 -7.86 1.42
CA ALA A 83 27.10 -8.51 2.14
C ALA A 83 27.04 -10.05 2.07
N THR A 84 26.03 -10.62 1.40
CA THR A 84 25.82 -12.07 1.29
C THR A 84 26.04 -12.57 -0.14
N PRO A 85 26.38 -13.86 -0.35
CA PRO A 85 26.49 -14.44 -1.70
C PRO A 85 25.13 -14.63 -2.40
N VAL A 86 24.02 -14.35 -1.71
CA VAL A 86 22.65 -14.50 -2.22
C VAL A 86 22.35 -13.45 -3.29
N VAL A 87 22.98 -12.28 -3.19
CA VAL A 87 22.73 -11.15 -4.10
C VAL A 87 23.99 -10.86 -4.90
N ARG A 88 23.83 -10.74 -6.22
CA ARG A 88 24.85 -10.16 -7.08
C ARG A 88 24.58 -8.68 -7.22
N THR A 89 25.55 -7.86 -6.82
CA THR A 89 25.56 -6.44 -7.12
C THR A 89 26.04 -6.22 -8.55
N LEU A 90 25.37 -5.31 -9.25
CA LEU A 90 25.73 -4.88 -10.59
C LEU A 90 26.30 -3.46 -10.51
N ASP A 91 27.12 -3.09 -11.50
CA ASP A 91 27.61 -1.72 -11.61
C ASP A 91 26.44 -0.77 -11.83
N GLY A 92 26.43 0.34 -11.11
CA GLY A 92 25.32 1.27 -11.15
C GLY A 92 25.52 2.47 -10.25
N PRO A 93 24.61 3.46 -10.31
CA PRO A 93 24.71 4.72 -9.59
C PRO A 93 24.40 4.58 -8.08
N TRP A 94 25.07 3.65 -7.39
CA TRP A 94 24.84 3.33 -5.97
C TRP A 94 24.90 4.55 -5.05
N VAL A 95 25.89 5.43 -5.27
CA VAL A 95 26.05 6.66 -4.47
C VAL A 95 24.86 7.59 -4.65
N VAL A 96 24.40 7.78 -5.90
CA VAL A 96 23.24 8.64 -6.20
C VAL A 96 21.96 8.05 -5.61
N ARG A 97 21.80 6.72 -5.72
CA ARG A 97 20.67 5.98 -5.12
C ARG A 97 20.65 6.16 -3.60
N ASP A 98 21.76 5.92 -2.92
CA ASP A 98 21.84 6.02 -1.47
C ASP A 98 21.60 7.46 -0.97
N ALA A 99 22.17 8.46 -1.65
CA ALA A 99 21.88 9.87 -1.38
C ALA A 99 20.38 10.20 -1.57
N GLY A 100 19.78 9.66 -2.64
CA GLY A 100 18.34 9.79 -2.90
C GLY A 100 17.47 9.19 -1.80
N LEU A 101 17.84 8.00 -1.28
CA LEU A 101 17.11 7.39 -0.18
C LEU A 101 17.23 8.20 1.12
N VAL A 102 18.41 8.72 1.44
CA VAL A 102 18.61 9.59 2.60
C VAL A 102 17.75 10.86 2.49
N ALA A 103 17.75 11.50 1.32
CA ALA A 103 16.92 12.66 1.05
C ALA A 103 15.41 12.34 1.18
N LEU A 104 14.97 11.20 0.64
CA LEU A 104 13.58 10.75 0.75
C LEU A 104 13.18 10.52 2.21
N VAL A 105 14.01 9.84 3.00
CA VAL A 105 13.79 9.63 4.44
C VAL A 105 13.67 10.98 5.16
N ALA A 106 14.62 11.88 4.95
CA ALA A 106 14.62 13.18 5.60
C ALA A 106 13.36 13.99 5.28
N VAL A 107 13.01 14.12 4.00
CA VAL A 107 11.84 14.90 3.55
C VAL A 107 10.54 14.30 4.07
N THR A 108 10.35 12.98 3.95
CA THR A 108 9.11 12.31 4.36
C THR A 108 8.96 12.27 5.88
N LEU A 109 10.06 12.12 6.62
CA LEU A 109 10.06 12.19 8.07
C LEU A 109 9.72 13.60 8.55
N LEU A 110 10.38 14.64 8.01
CA LEU A 110 10.10 16.04 8.37
C LEU A 110 8.64 16.42 8.08
N ALA A 111 8.15 16.12 6.87
CA ALA A 111 6.76 16.37 6.50
C ALA A 111 5.77 15.55 7.36
N GLY A 112 6.11 14.30 7.66
CA GLY A 112 5.33 13.41 8.50
C GLY A 112 5.25 13.88 9.96
N LEU A 113 6.32 14.45 10.51
CA LEU A 113 6.40 15.02 11.85
C LEU A 113 5.66 16.37 11.94
N ALA A 114 5.77 17.22 10.91
CA ALA A 114 5.10 18.51 10.85
C ALA A 114 3.56 18.41 10.86
N GLY A 115 3.00 17.29 10.38
CA GLY A 115 1.54 17.11 10.29
C GLY A 115 0.77 17.08 11.62
N GLY A 116 1.46 16.87 12.76
CA GLY A 116 0.86 16.85 14.10
C GLY A 116 -0.17 15.72 14.33
N GLY A 117 -0.47 15.43 15.60
CA GLY A 117 -1.52 14.50 16.01
C GLY A 117 -1.06 13.05 16.25
N ALA A 118 -2.02 12.24 16.72
CA ALA A 118 -1.77 10.85 17.09
C ALA A 118 -1.41 9.99 15.86
N ARG A 119 -0.42 9.11 16.02
CA ARG A 119 0.03 8.22 14.95
C ARG A 119 -0.94 7.06 14.75
N SER A 120 -1.31 6.85 13.49
CA SER A 120 -2.11 5.70 13.07
C SER A 120 -1.17 4.59 12.60
N VAL A 121 -1.04 3.52 13.39
CA VAL A 121 -0.25 2.32 13.03
C VAL A 121 -0.64 1.78 11.64
N PRO A 122 -1.94 1.63 11.29
CA PRO A 122 -2.31 1.19 9.94
C PRO A 122 -1.78 2.11 8.84
N ALA A 123 -1.79 3.43 9.04
CA ALA A 123 -1.26 4.36 8.04
C ALA A 123 0.27 4.28 7.92
N VAL A 124 0.98 4.08 9.03
CA VAL A 124 2.44 3.84 9.01
C VAL A 124 2.76 2.56 8.23
N LEU A 125 2.05 1.46 8.49
CA LEU A 125 2.24 0.20 7.76
C LEU A 125 1.94 0.35 6.27
N LEU A 126 0.91 1.13 5.91
CA LEU A 126 0.58 1.43 4.52
C LEU A 126 1.75 2.14 3.82
N GLY A 127 2.24 3.24 4.41
CA GLY A 127 3.36 3.99 3.84
C GLY A 127 4.64 3.15 3.73
N ALA A 128 4.93 2.35 4.75
CA ALA A 128 6.11 1.48 4.76
C ALA A 128 6.02 0.40 3.67
N GLY A 129 4.86 -0.24 3.52
CA GLY A 129 4.63 -1.26 2.49
C GLY A 129 4.74 -0.71 1.07
N VAL A 130 4.20 0.49 0.82
CA VAL A 130 4.33 1.17 -0.48
C VAL A 130 5.79 1.47 -0.77
N ALA A 131 6.50 2.13 0.15
CA ALA A 131 7.90 2.49 -0.05
C ALA A 131 8.78 1.25 -0.32
N TRP A 132 8.60 0.19 0.48
CA TRP A 132 9.33 -1.07 0.31
C TRP A 132 9.10 -1.68 -1.08
N THR A 133 7.85 -1.72 -1.54
CA THR A 133 7.49 -2.31 -2.85
C THR A 133 8.08 -1.52 -4.00
N GLU A 134 7.87 -0.20 -4.01
CA GLU A 134 8.32 0.67 -5.09
C GLU A 134 9.85 0.70 -5.19
N LEU A 135 10.56 0.75 -4.07
CA LEU A 135 12.02 0.71 -4.05
C LEU A 135 12.56 -0.65 -4.51
N GLY A 136 11.91 -1.75 -4.11
CA GLY A 136 12.23 -3.09 -4.60
C GLY A 136 12.16 -3.19 -6.11
N LEU A 137 11.04 -2.74 -6.68
CA LEU A 137 10.82 -2.71 -8.13
C LEU A 137 11.82 -1.77 -8.84
N LEU A 138 12.07 -0.59 -8.27
CA LEU A 138 12.97 0.40 -8.86
C LEU A 138 14.41 -0.11 -8.91
N ASP A 139 14.96 -0.60 -7.80
CA ASP A 139 16.35 -1.05 -7.78
C ASP A 139 16.56 -2.31 -8.64
N MET A 140 15.61 -3.25 -8.63
CA MET A 140 15.78 -4.54 -9.33
C MET A 140 15.35 -4.50 -10.81
N HIS A 141 14.31 -3.76 -11.17
CA HIS A 141 13.77 -3.77 -12.53
C HIS A 141 14.04 -2.49 -13.33
N LEU A 142 14.02 -1.32 -12.69
CA LEU A 142 14.25 -0.07 -13.41
C LEU A 142 15.73 0.26 -13.52
N LEU A 143 16.46 0.16 -12.40
CA LEU A 143 17.87 0.50 -12.34
C LEU A 143 18.80 -0.70 -12.55
N GLY A 144 18.28 -1.93 -12.35
CA GLY A 144 19.07 -3.15 -12.51
C GLY A 144 20.30 -3.18 -11.59
N LEU A 145 20.19 -2.68 -10.36
CA LEU A 145 21.32 -2.55 -9.43
C LEU A 145 21.75 -3.89 -8.85
N PHE A 146 20.85 -4.85 -8.72
CA PHE A 146 21.17 -6.16 -8.19
C PHE A 146 20.24 -7.25 -8.73
N GLU A 147 20.71 -8.50 -8.66
CA GLU A 147 19.94 -9.70 -8.98
C GLU A 147 20.12 -10.75 -7.88
N LEU A 148 19.09 -11.58 -7.65
CA LEU A 148 19.10 -12.67 -6.67
C LEU A 148 19.68 -13.95 -7.32
N ARG A 149 20.77 -14.50 -6.78
CA ARG A 149 21.48 -15.67 -7.33
C ARG A 149 20.96 -17.02 -6.85
N VAL A 150 20.66 -17.14 -5.56
CA VAL A 150 20.29 -18.42 -4.92
C VAL A 150 18.85 -18.32 -4.45
N ALA A 151 18.06 -19.38 -4.66
CA ALA A 151 16.63 -19.41 -4.33
C ALA A 151 15.89 -18.15 -4.82
N ALA A 152 16.19 -17.76 -6.06
CA ALA A 152 15.75 -16.50 -6.64
C ALA A 152 14.24 -16.30 -6.48
N LEU A 153 13.42 -17.34 -6.69
CA LEU A 153 11.97 -17.21 -6.65
C LEU A 153 11.38 -17.01 -5.23
N PRO A 154 11.73 -17.81 -4.20
CA PRO A 154 11.30 -17.52 -2.83
C PRO A 154 11.78 -16.16 -2.29
N LEU A 155 13.03 -15.79 -2.55
CA LEU A 155 13.58 -14.51 -2.11
C LEU A 155 12.97 -13.33 -2.86
N ASP A 156 12.73 -13.48 -4.17
CA ASP A 156 12.03 -12.49 -5.00
C ASP A 156 10.61 -12.27 -4.49
N LEU A 157 9.89 -13.36 -4.16
CA LEU A 157 8.56 -13.29 -3.57
C LEU A 157 8.57 -12.66 -2.18
N LEU A 158 9.57 -12.95 -1.34
CA LEU A 158 9.69 -12.33 -0.02
C LEU A 158 9.98 -10.83 -0.14
N LEU A 159 10.91 -10.44 -1.02
CA LEU A 159 11.31 -9.06 -1.23
C LEU A 159 10.16 -8.24 -1.82
N HIS A 160 9.52 -8.74 -2.88
CA HIS A 160 8.44 -8.02 -3.58
C HIS A 160 7.06 -8.21 -2.95
N GLY A 161 6.81 -9.33 -2.27
CA GLY A 161 5.51 -9.67 -1.70
C GLY A 161 5.29 -9.16 -0.27
N SER A 162 6.35 -8.88 0.48
CA SER A 162 6.23 -8.37 1.85
C SER A 162 5.62 -6.95 1.90
N GLY A 163 6.00 -6.05 1.00
CA GLY A 163 5.42 -4.70 0.91
C GLY A 163 3.91 -4.72 0.65
N PRO A 164 3.40 -5.41 -0.38
CA PRO A 164 1.97 -5.56 -0.64
C PRO A 164 1.21 -6.24 0.51
N LEU A 165 1.82 -7.22 1.19
CA LEU A 165 1.23 -7.82 2.39
C LEU A 165 1.00 -6.77 3.49
N LEU A 166 1.97 -5.89 3.74
CA LEU A 166 1.81 -4.78 4.69
C LEU A 166 0.69 -3.82 4.26
N VAL A 167 0.59 -3.52 2.97
CA VAL A 167 -0.49 -2.68 2.41
C VAL A 167 -1.86 -3.31 2.64
N VAL A 168 -2.01 -4.62 2.38
CA VAL A 168 -3.26 -5.35 2.61
C VAL A 168 -3.65 -5.36 4.08
N LEU A 169 -2.70 -5.65 4.98
CA LEU A 169 -2.92 -5.64 6.43
C LEU A 169 -3.32 -4.25 6.93
N ALA A 170 -2.68 -3.20 6.42
CA ALA A 170 -3.03 -1.82 6.71
C ALA A 170 -4.46 -1.48 6.25
N ALA A 171 -4.80 -1.83 5.00
CA ALA A 171 -6.12 -1.57 4.43
C ALA A 171 -7.23 -2.29 5.22
N GLN A 172 -7.01 -3.55 5.61
CA GLN A 172 -7.96 -4.30 6.44
C GLN A 172 -8.22 -3.62 7.80
N ARG A 173 -7.17 -3.08 8.44
CA ARG A 173 -7.31 -2.38 9.71
C ARG A 173 -8.00 -1.03 9.57
N LEU A 174 -7.75 -0.31 8.46
CA LEU A 174 -8.42 0.95 8.15
C LEU A 174 -9.90 0.78 7.80
N ALA A 175 -10.28 -0.38 7.23
CA ALA A 175 -11.64 -0.68 6.81
C ALA A 175 -12.56 -1.17 7.95
N ARG A 176 -12.03 -1.50 9.14
CA ARG A 176 -12.87 -2.02 10.24
C ARG A 176 -13.84 -0.92 10.72
N PRO A 177 -15.16 -1.19 10.71
CA PRO A 177 -16.15 -0.27 11.28
C PRO A 177 -15.81 0.00 12.75
N ARG A 178 -15.83 1.26 13.18
CA ARG A 178 -15.83 1.55 14.61
C ARG A 178 -17.13 1.02 15.20
N PRO A 179 -17.11 0.28 16.32
CA PRO A 179 -18.34 -0.07 17.02
C PRO A 179 -19.10 1.22 17.28
N ARG A 180 -20.36 1.29 16.81
CA ARG A 180 -21.25 2.36 17.24
C ARG A 180 -21.36 2.20 18.74
N LEU A 181 -20.88 3.19 19.49
CA LEU A 181 -21.31 3.38 20.87
C LEU A 181 -22.82 3.55 20.76
N GLU A 182 -23.56 2.47 21.01
CA GLU A 182 -24.98 2.57 21.28
C GLU A 182 -25.08 3.47 22.50
N THR A 183 -25.47 4.71 22.24
CA THR A 183 -25.90 5.63 23.27
C THR A 183 -27.11 4.98 23.90
N SER A 184 -26.89 4.26 24.99
CA SER A 184 -27.92 3.89 25.94
C SER A 184 -28.45 5.20 26.51
N THR A 185 -29.47 5.75 25.86
CA THR A 185 -30.35 6.72 26.51
C THR A 185 -31.04 6.01 27.68
N PRO A 186 -30.96 6.58 28.90
CA PRO A 186 -31.63 6.03 30.08
C PRO A 186 -33.16 6.08 29.96
#